data_AF-Q4BXY1-F1
#
_entry.id   AF-Q4BXY1-F1
#
_cell.length_a   1.000
_cell.length_b   1.000
_cell.length_c   1.000
_cell.angle_alpha   90.00
_cell.angle_beta   90.00
_cell.angle_gamma   90.00
#
_symmetry.space_group_name_H-M   'P 1'
#
loop_
_entity.id
_entity.type
_entity.pdbx_description
1 polymer ?
#
loop_
_entity_poly.entity_id
_entity_poly.type
_entity_poly.pdbx_seq_one_letter_code
_entity_poly.pdbx_strand_id
1 'polypeptide(L)'
;MFCINPNCSHPKNSDKHLFCITCGSELLLNGRYRVIRLLSDKGGFAVTYEVTHNDVHKVLKVLNNDHPDAVRLFEQEANILPQLNHPGIPKGEGEFIYFPRDSQTPIHCFVMEKIEGMDLEEYQRNRQFRPIDEKLALEWLKQLVEILDVVHSNNLFHLDIKPSNIIFQPNGQLSLIDFGVVRQVTATIMSNNKNTGIYTPGYAPPEQEKGFAVPQSDFYALGRTFVYLLTGKEPTDADIYDPHNDELNWRKFAGDISEELADFLDILMARKATQRPANTQVILQTLSPYLGEKILIVCQTGIDKYHYKSISEAIKNAKPGTKIMVRPGTYKEGLVINKEVEIIGDGLRENIIIESTESDCILMETDKALVKGLTLRGKAGTNNNKYSTVDIPQGKLILDDCDITSDSLSCIAIHGVAANPTIRNCQIHDGKESGVYVYNKGQGTVENCEIFANTYSQIDIKKYCKIQVIQSKVNGKIVNKSSSRKNIIFVGIISIILILILLTLL
;
A
#
# COMPACT_ATOMS: atom_id res chain seq x y z
N MET A 1 20.14 18.74 29.93
CA MET A 1 20.82 18.39 28.67
C MET A 1 21.81 17.27 28.91
N PHE A 2 21.90 16.34 27.97
CA PHE A 2 22.73 15.14 28.05
C PHE A 2 23.94 15.27 27.11
N CYS A 3 25.10 14.81 27.55
CA CYS A 3 26.31 14.74 26.72
C CYS A 3 26.40 13.36 26.07
N ILE A 4 26.64 13.31 24.76
CA ILE A 4 26.77 12.05 24.00
C ILE A 4 28.21 11.57 23.85
N ASN A 5 29.18 12.24 24.50
CA ASN A 5 30.56 11.77 24.53
C ASN A 5 30.62 10.45 25.33
N PRO A 6 31.01 9.30 24.71
CA PRO A 6 31.01 8.00 25.38
C PRO A 6 31.99 7.92 26.55
N ASN A 7 33.02 8.78 26.57
CA ASN A 7 34.03 8.85 27.63
C ASN A 7 33.65 9.82 28.75
N CYS A 8 32.46 10.43 28.71
CA CYS A 8 32.02 11.36 29.73
C CYS A 8 31.52 10.63 30.98
N SER A 9 32.21 10.80 32.11
CA SER A 9 31.83 10.16 33.38
C SER A 9 30.52 10.70 33.98
N HIS A 10 30.17 11.96 33.69
CA HIS A 10 28.96 12.61 34.19
C HIS A 10 28.27 13.38 33.05
N PRO A 11 27.40 12.71 32.27
CA PRO A 11 26.83 13.27 31.05
C PRO A 11 25.64 14.21 31.28
N LYS A 12 25.13 14.35 32.51
CA LYS A 12 23.98 15.22 32.82
C LYS A 12 24.43 16.66 33.07
N ASN A 13 23.79 17.60 32.39
CA ASN A 13 24.08 19.04 32.43
C ASN A 13 22.77 19.85 32.54
N SER A 14 22.82 21.08 33.08
CA SER A 14 21.72 22.05 32.94
C SER A 14 21.54 22.49 31.46
N ASP A 15 20.32 22.89 31.12
CA ASP A 15 19.92 23.50 29.84
C ASP A 15 20.63 24.81 29.48
N LYS A 16 21.20 25.52 30.46
CA LYS A 16 21.92 26.78 30.26
C LYS A 16 23.34 26.59 29.71
N HIS A 17 23.91 25.39 29.82
CA HIS A 17 25.29 25.16 29.39
C HIS A 17 25.38 24.88 27.88
N LEU A 18 26.38 25.50 27.24
CA LEU A 18 26.73 25.24 25.83
C LEU A 18 27.73 24.10 25.68
N PHE A 19 28.55 23.87 26.70
CA PHE A 19 29.55 22.81 26.76
C PHE A 19 29.32 21.95 28.00
N CYS A 20 29.65 20.66 27.91
CA CYS A 20 29.56 19.75 29.02
C CYS A 20 30.50 20.20 30.15
N ILE A 21 29.99 20.30 31.38
CA ILE A 21 30.78 20.74 32.54
C ILE A 21 31.88 19.73 32.93
N THR A 22 31.75 18.49 32.46
CA THR A 22 32.62 17.37 32.84
C THR A 22 33.73 17.13 31.82
N CYS A 23 33.38 17.02 30.53
CA CYS A 23 34.35 16.72 29.46
C CYS A 23 34.54 17.87 28.47
N GLY A 24 33.89 19.02 28.66
CA GLY A 24 33.99 20.20 27.79
C GLY A 24 33.42 20.04 26.38
N SER A 25 32.87 18.88 26.02
CA SER A 25 32.31 18.61 24.69
C SER A 25 31.07 19.48 24.42
N GLU A 26 30.88 19.95 23.18
CA GLU A 26 29.75 20.82 22.81
C GLU A 26 28.41 20.08 22.97
N LEU A 27 27.43 20.71 23.62
CA LEU A 27 26.10 20.14 23.87
C LEU A 27 25.07 20.45 22.78
N LEU A 28 25.38 21.38 21.87
CA LEU A 28 24.60 21.69 20.69
C LEU A 28 25.14 20.90 19.49
N LEU A 29 24.48 19.80 19.14
CA LEU A 29 24.93 18.90 18.09
C LEU A 29 24.57 19.46 16.71
N ASN A 30 25.54 19.46 15.80
CA ASN A 30 25.39 19.97 14.42
C ASN A 30 24.83 21.40 14.35
N GLY A 31 25.06 22.21 15.39
CA GLY A 31 24.49 23.55 15.52
C GLY A 31 22.96 23.60 15.65
N ARG A 32 22.28 22.46 15.84
CA ARG A 32 20.81 22.36 15.70
C ARG A 32 20.12 21.63 16.85
N TYR A 33 20.70 20.54 17.32
CA TYR A 33 20.01 19.59 18.20
C TYR A 33 20.57 19.64 19.61
N ARG A 34 19.68 19.69 20.62
CA ARG A 34 20.07 19.56 22.02
C ARG A 34 19.53 18.28 22.61
N VAL A 35 20.38 17.50 23.26
CA VAL A 35 20.00 16.20 23.82
C VAL A 35 19.32 16.37 25.16
N ILE A 36 18.09 15.88 25.26
CA ILE A 36 17.25 16.01 26.45
C ILE A 36 17.58 14.89 27.43
N ARG A 37 17.46 13.64 26.97
CA ARG A 37 17.65 12.42 27.78
C ARG A 37 17.99 11.21 26.91
N LEU A 38 18.54 10.19 27.56
CA LEU A 38 18.67 8.84 27.01
C LEU A 38 17.29 8.18 26.92
N LEU A 39 16.97 7.57 25.78
CA LEU A 39 15.76 6.75 25.59
C LEU A 39 16.07 5.25 25.71
N SER A 40 17.13 4.79 25.05
CA SER A 40 17.57 3.40 25.10
C SER A 40 19.06 3.28 24.85
N ASP A 41 19.74 2.46 25.66
CA ASP A 41 21.13 2.03 25.50
C ASP A 41 21.25 0.53 25.18
N LYS A 42 20.12 -0.14 24.96
CA LYS A 42 20.03 -1.60 24.74
C LYS A 42 19.88 -1.99 23.26
N GLY A 43 19.87 -1.02 22.35
CA GLY A 43 19.57 -1.18 20.91
C GLY A 43 20.70 -1.77 20.07
N GLY A 44 21.43 -2.77 20.58
CA GLY A 44 22.54 -3.40 19.84
C GLY A 44 23.73 -2.47 19.65
N PHE A 45 23.92 -1.94 18.43
CA PHE A 45 25.07 -1.13 18.02
C PHE A 45 24.84 0.40 18.05
N ALA A 46 23.67 0.84 18.50
CA ALA A 46 23.36 2.26 18.64
C ALA A 46 22.71 2.58 19.99
N VAL A 47 22.95 3.80 20.46
CA VAL A 47 22.29 4.41 21.61
C VAL A 47 21.28 5.43 21.11
N THR A 48 20.07 5.39 21.64
CA THR A 48 18.95 6.22 21.22
C THR A 48 18.67 7.29 22.27
N TYR A 49 18.61 8.54 21.83
CA TYR A 49 18.34 9.71 22.66
C TYR A 49 17.12 10.49 22.17
N GLU A 50 16.50 11.23 23.08
CA GLU A 50 15.55 12.27 22.75
C GLU A 50 16.29 13.59 22.60
N VAL A 51 16.04 14.30 21.50
CA VAL A 51 16.62 15.62 21.22
C VAL A 51 15.54 16.64 20.90
N THR A 52 15.86 17.92 21.05
CA THR A 52 14.99 19.03 20.61
C THR A 52 15.68 19.88 19.55
N HIS A 53 14.90 20.34 18.58
CA HIS A 53 15.26 21.36 17.60
C HIS A 53 14.08 22.30 17.40
N ASN A 54 14.24 23.59 17.69
CA ASN A 54 13.16 24.60 17.65
C ASN A 54 11.90 24.15 18.42
N ASP A 55 12.09 23.67 19.65
CA ASP A 55 11.04 23.14 20.54
C ASP A 55 10.28 21.90 20.03
N VAL A 56 10.72 21.32 18.90
CA VAL A 56 10.20 20.05 18.38
C VAL A 56 11.08 18.90 18.86
N HIS A 57 10.45 17.91 19.50
CA HIS A 57 11.11 16.71 19.99
C HIS A 57 11.36 15.71 18.85
N LYS A 58 12.53 15.07 18.86
CA LYS A 58 13.00 14.14 17.83
C LYS A 58 13.78 13.00 18.48
N VAL A 59 14.03 11.95 17.70
CA VAL A 59 14.89 10.83 18.11
C VAL A 59 16.25 10.98 17.43
N LEU A 60 17.32 10.81 18.21
CA LEU A 60 18.70 10.75 17.74
C LEU A 60 19.26 9.36 18.05
N LYS A 61 19.61 8.60 17.01
CA LYS A 61 20.43 7.40 17.15
C LYS A 61 21.90 7.76 17.01
N VAL A 62 22.72 7.20 17.90
CA VAL A 62 24.17 7.43 17.97
C VAL A 62 24.86 6.08 17.89
N LEU A 63 25.69 5.89 16.88
CA LEU A 63 26.48 4.67 16.73
C LEU A 63 27.48 4.57 17.88
N ASN A 64 27.50 3.45 18.60
CA ASN A 64 28.43 3.20 19.72
C ASN A 64 29.37 2.01 19.46
N ASN A 65 29.35 1.45 18.25
CA ASN A 65 30.11 0.30 17.83
C ASN A 65 30.72 0.56 16.45
N ASP A 66 32.05 0.45 16.34
CA ASP A 66 32.82 0.69 15.13
C ASP A 66 32.96 -0.55 14.24
N HIS A 67 32.33 -1.67 14.60
CA HIS A 67 32.32 -2.87 13.78
C HIS A 67 31.75 -2.58 12.39
N PRO A 68 32.39 -3.00 11.28
CA PRO A 68 31.95 -2.66 9.93
C PRO A 68 30.49 -3.02 9.62
N ASP A 69 30.00 -4.15 10.13
CA ASP A 69 28.58 -4.52 9.97
C ASP A 69 27.62 -3.57 10.71
N ALA A 70 28.02 -3.04 11.88
CA ALA A 70 27.23 -2.09 12.64
C ALA A 70 27.15 -0.73 11.93
N VAL A 71 28.30 -0.25 11.45
CA VAL A 71 28.38 0.97 10.62
C VAL A 71 27.49 0.83 9.39
N ARG A 72 27.62 -0.28 8.65
CA ARG A 72 26.81 -0.54 7.45
C ARG A 72 25.32 -0.54 7.75
N LEU A 73 24.88 -1.23 8.81
CA LEU A 73 23.46 -1.29 9.19
C LEU A 73 22.93 0.09 9.62
N PHE A 74 23.71 0.86 10.35
CA PHE A 74 23.37 2.23 10.75
C PHE A 74 23.21 3.16 9.54
N GLU A 75 24.19 3.16 8.63
CA GLU A 75 24.12 3.93 7.38
C GLU A 75 22.95 3.46 6.50
N GLN A 76 22.70 2.15 6.46
CA GLN A 76 21.58 1.61 5.70
C GLN A 76 20.24 2.13 6.24
N GLU A 77 20.01 2.11 7.55
CA GLU A 77 18.81 2.67 8.17
C GLU A 77 18.63 4.16 7.82
N ALA A 78 19.71 4.95 7.97
CA ALA A 78 19.70 6.38 7.68
C ALA A 78 19.33 6.70 6.21
N ASN A 79 19.74 5.81 5.29
CA ASN A 79 19.48 5.96 3.87
C ASN A 79 18.07 5.52 3.45
N ILE A 80 17.53 4.43 4.02
CA ILE A 80 16.23 3.87 3.59
C ILE A 80 15.05 4.58 4.24
N LEU A 81 15.15 4.98 5.51
CA LEU A 81 14.01 5.48 6.27
C LEU A 81 13.37 6.74 5.65
N PRO A 82 14.13 7.72 5.11
CA PRO A 82 13.56 8.87 4.41
C PRO A 82 12.77 8.52 3.14
N GLN A 83 12.96 7.33 2.57
CA GLN A 83 12.32 6.89 1.32
C GLN A 83 10.96 6.21 1.57
N LEU A 84 10.69 5.81 2.82
CA LEU A 84 9.45 5.14 3.20
C LEU A 84 8.39 6.18 3.60
N ASN A 85 7.29 6.23 2.86
CA ASN A 85 6.21 7.19 3.10
C ASN A 85 4.95 6.49 3.61
N HIS A 86 4.76 6.48 4.93
CA HIS A 86 3.56 5.98 5.59
C HIS A 86 3.38 6.67 6.95
N PRO A 87 2.16 7.02 7.40
CA PRO A 87 1.95 7.67 8.70
C PRO A 87 2.38 6.83 9.92
N GLY A 88 2.41 5.50 9.76
CA GLY A 88 2.92 4.55 10.75
C GLY A 88 4.44 4.27 10.65
N ILE A 89 5.21 5.04 9.89
CA ILE A 89 6.67 4.92 9.80
C ILE A 89 7.28 6.29 10.13
N PRO A 90 8.26 6.38 11.06
CA PRO A 90 8.91 7.65 11.38
C PRO A 90 9.70 8.20 10.18
N LYS A 91 9.63 9.52 9.97
CA LYS A 91 10.42 10.17 8.91
C LYS A 91 11.88 10.34 9.34
N GLY A 92 12.81 9.85 8.52
CA GLY A 92 14.23 10.18 8.65
C GLY A 92 14.51 11.62 8.22
N GLU A 93 15.33 12.35 8.98
CA GLU A 93 15.63 13.78 8.71
C GLU A 93 17.06 14.02 8.23
N GLY A 94 18.00 13.21 8.67
CA GLY A 94 19.37 13.29 8.18
C GLY A 94 20.40 12.74 9.16
N GLU A 95 21.59 12.51 8.62
CA GLU A 95 22.77 12.06 9.35
C GLU A 95 23.81 13.18 9.52
N PHE A 96 24.64 13.07 10.55
CA PHE A 96 25.80 13.93 10.73
C PHE A 96 26.88 13.24 11.56
N ILE A 97 28.10 13.80 11.51
CA ILE A 97 29.22 13.37 12.34
C ILE A 97 29.44 14.40 13.45
N TYR A 98 29.66 13.92 14.66
CA TYR A 98 30.01 14.73 15.82
C TYR A 98 31.38 14.33 16.35
N PHE A 99 32.21 15.33 16.68
CA PHE A 99 33.51 15.11 17.32
C PHE A 99 33.45 15.61 18.76
N PRO A 100 33.51 14.70 19.75
CA PRO A 100 33.70 15.11 21.14
C PRO A 100 34.98 15.93 21.30
N ARG A 101 35.00 16.80 22.33
CA ARG A 101 36.20 17.57 22.65
C ARG A 101 37.37 16.62 22.90
N ASP A 102 38.52 16.95 22.33
CA ASP A 102 39.78 16.21 22.43
C ASP A 102 39.70 14.73 21.96
N SER A 103 38.69 14.39 21.15
CA SER A 103 38.54 13.08 20.50
C SER A 103 38.85 13.17 19.00
N GLN A 104 39.65 12.21 18.50
CA GLN A 104 39.83 12.00 17.06
C GLN A 104 38.82 11.01 16.47
N THR A 105 38.10 10.28 17.34
CA THR A 105 37.10 9.31 16.91
C THR A 105 35.78 10.02 16.62
N PRO A 106 35.25 9.93 15.39
CA PRO A 106 33.95 10.48 15.04
C PRO A 106 32.82 9.68 15.68
N ILE A 107 31.72 10.37 15.99
CA ILE A 107 30.46 9.77 16.40
C ILE A 107 29.45 9.95 15.27
N HIS A 108 28.90 8.85 14.76
CA HIS A 108 27.87 8.87 13.74
C HIS A 108 26.50 9.06 14.37
N CYS A 109 25.72 9.99 13.83
CA CYS A 109 24.45 10.43 14.37
C CYS A 109 23.39 10.41 13.27
N PHE A 110 22.21 9.86 13.58
CA PHE A 110 21.06 9.84 12.67
C PHE A 110 19.82 10.37 13.40
N VAL A 111 19.16 11.38 12.82
CA VAL A 111 17.99 12.03 13.40
C VAL A 111 16.74 11.62 12.63
N MET A 112 15.69 11.32 13.39
CA MET A 112 14.37 10.97 12.86
C MET A 112 13.25 11.57 13.71
N GLU A 113 12.05 11.54 13.14
CA GLU A 113 10.81 11.89 13.82
C GLU A 113 10.65 11.09 15.12
N LYS A 114 10.23 11.77 16.19
CA LYS A 114 9.77 11.09 17.40
C LYS A 114 8.28 10.80 17.26
N ILE A 115 7.94 9.52 17.31
CA ILE A 115 6.54 9.09 17.42
C ILE A 115 6.13 9.19 18.90
N GLU A 116 5.06 9.94 19.16
CA GLU A 116 4.47 10.03 20.50
C GLU A 116 3.57 8.83 20.78
N GLY A 117 3.64 8.29 21.99
CA GLY A 117 2.90 7.11 22.40
C GLY A 117 3.70 6.23 23.34
N MET A 118 3.22 5.01 23.55
CA MET A 118 3.94 3.96 24.28
C MET A 118 4.14 2.77 23.36
N ASP A 119 5.24 2.04 23.51
CA ASP A 119 5.41 0.79 22.76
C ASP A 119 4.45 -0.30 23.27
N LEU A 120 4.23 -1.34 22.46
CA LEU A 120 3.26 -2.39 22.78
C LEU A 120 3.72 -3.32 23.93
N GLU A 121 5.03 -3.35 24.24
CA GLU A 121 5.55 -4.04 25.42
C GLU A 121 5.14 -3.28 26.70
N GLU A 122 5.34 -1.96 26.70
CA GLU A 122 4.87 -1.07 27.75
C GLU A 122 3.35 -1.09 27.88
N TYR A 123 2.63 -1.07 26.75
CA TYR A 123 1.18 -1.21 26.72
C TYR A 123 0.70 -2.47 27.46
N GLN A 124 1.32 -3.63 27.16
CA GLN A 124 0.95 -4.87 27.83
C GLN A 124 1.30 -4.85 29.32
N ARG A 125 2.49 -4.35 29.68
CA ARG A 125 2.92 -4.20 31.08
C ARG A 125 1.95 -3.33 31.88
N ASN A 126 1.51 -2.21 31.32
CA ASN A 126 0.53 -1.29 31.92
C ASN A 126 -0.85 -1.94 32.09
N ARG A 127 -1.21 -2.90 31.23
CA ARG A 127 -2.41 -3.73 31.34
C ARG A 127 -2.24 -4.98 32.19
N GLN A 128 -1.10 -5.14 32.89
CA GLN A 128 -0.77 -6.32 33.68
C GLN A 128 -0.79 -7.60 32.83
N PHE A 129 -0.31 -7.51 31.58
CA PHE A 129 -0.24 -8.60 30.62
C PHE A 129 -1.59 -9.25 30.28
N ARG A 130 -2.70 -8.52 30.42
CA ARG A 130 -4.01 -9.03 30.02
C ARG A 130 -4.10 -9.16 28.49
N PRO A 131 -4.63 -10.26 27.96
CA PRO A 131 -4.92 -10.40 26.54
C PRO A 131 -5.63 -9.17 25.94
N ILE A 132 -5.26 -8.79 24.72
CA ILE A 132 -6.10 -7.92 23.90
C ILE A 132 -7.30 -8.71 23.37
N ASP A 133 -8.39 -8.03 23.03
CA ASP A 133 -9.53 -8.68 22.36
C ASP A 133 -9.26 -8.91 20.86
N GLU A 134 -9.99 -9.85 20.27
CA GLU A 134 -9.86 -10.23 18.86
C GLU A 134 -10.04 -9.06 17.90
N LYS A 135 -11.00 -8.17 18.17
CA LYS A 135 -11.28 -7.04 17.28
C LYS A 135 -10.08 -6.10 17.22
N LEU A 136 -9.52 -5.74 18.38
CA LEU A 136 -8.32 -4.93 18.46
C LEU A 136 -7.12 -5.63 17.81
N ALA A 137 -7.00 -6.95 18.01
CA ALA A 137 -5.94 -7.75 17.38
C ALA A 137 -6.01 -7.67 15.85
N LEU A 138 -7.20 -7.85 15.27
CA LEU A 138 -7.40 -7.75 13.82
C LEU A 138 -7.12 -6.34 13.28
N GLU A 139 -7.57 -5.29 13.99
CA GLU A 139 -7.35 -3.90 13.60
C GLU A 139 -5.87 -3.55 13.59
N TRP A 140 -5.14 -3.95 14.62
CA TRP A 140 -3.69 -3.75 14.72
C TRP A 140 -2.92 -4.58 13.72
N LEU A 141 -3.34 -5.83 13.48
CA LEU A 141 -2.72 -6.70 12.50
C LEU A 141 -2.83 -6.10 11.10
N LYS A 142 -4.00 -5.54 10.75
CA LYS A 142 -4.18 -4.82 9.48
C LYS A 142 -3.23 -3.63 9.36
N GLN A 143 -3.19 -2.75 10.37
CA GLN A 143 -2.33 -1.56 10.33
C GLN A 143 -0.85 -1.92 10.14
N LEU A 144 -0.37 -2.95 10.84
CA LEU A 144 1.02 -3.42 10.69
C LEU A 144 1.28 -4.04 9.33
N VAL A 145 0.31 -4.76 8.75
CA VAL A 145 0.44 -5.31 7.40
C VAL A 145 0.43 -4.20 6.34
N GLU A 146 -0.37 -3.14 6.51
CA GLU A 146 -0.34 -1.96 5.63
C GLU A 146 1.02 -1.24 5.70
N ILE A 147 1.61 -1.13 6.89
CA ILE A 147 2.99 -0.64 7.06
C ILE A 147 3.98 -1.54 6.32
N LEU A 148 3.89 -2.87 6.51
CA LEU A 148 4.77 -3.82 5.84
C LEU A 148 4.59 -3.83 4.32
N ASP A 149 3.40 -3.54 3.80
CA ASP A 149 3.16 -3.45 2.36
C ASP A 149 4.00 -2.34 1.73
N VAL A 150 4.15 -1.20 2.42
CA VAL A 150 5.04 -0.11 2.00
C VAL A 150 6.51 -0.55 2.05
N VAL A 151 6.92 -1.24 3.13
CA VAL A 151 8.30 -1.72 3.29
C VAL A 151 8.65 -2.75 2.21
N HIS A 152 7.79 -3.76 2.01
CA HIS A 152 8.00 -4.85 1.05
C HIS A 152 7.93 -4.36 -0.41
N SER A 153 7.06 -3.38 -0.72
CA SER A 153 6.99 -2.75 -2.05
C SER A 153 8.28 -2.01 -2.42
N ASN A 154 9.09 -1.61 -1.43
CA ASN A 154 10.42 -1.04 -1.64
C ASN A 154 11.54 -2.10 -1.64
N ASN A 155 11.19 -3.40 -1.74
CA ASN A 155 12.14 -4.53 -1.70
C ASN A 155 12.96 -4.59 -0.39
N LEU A 156 12.35 -4.20 0.72
CA LEU A 156 12.94 -4.21 2.06
C LEU A 156 12.18 -5.17 2.98
N PHE A 157 12.85 -5.75 3.97
CA PHE A 157 12.26 -6.56 5.04
C PHE A 157 12.64 -5.98 6.41
N HIS A 158 11.71 -5.90 7.36
CA HIS A 158 11.94 -5.26 8.66
C HIS A 158 12.86 -6.07 9.58
N LEU A 159 12.63 -7.39 9.68
CA LEU A 159 13.40 -8.42 10.39
C LEU A 159 13.52 -8.31 11.92
N ASP A 160 13.04 -7.23 12.55
CA ASP A 160 12.94 -7.11 14.01
C ASP A 160 11.55 -6.63 14.48
N ILE A 161 10.48 -7.24 13.97
CA ILE A 161 9.12 -6.94 14.42
C ILE A 161 8.89 -7.59 15.79
N LYS A 162 8.60 -6.75 16.79
CA LYS A 162 8.32 -7.14 18.17
C LYS A 162 7.56 -6.03 18.90
N PRO A 163 6.93 -6.31 20.06
CA PRO A 163 6.14 -5.32 20.79
C PRO A 163 6.87 -4.00 21.10
N SER A 164 8.16 -4.05 21.49
CA SER A 164 8.96 -2.86 21.81
C SER A 164 9.32 -2.00 20.60
N ASN A 165 9.12 -2.51 19.38
CA ASN A 165 9.33 -1.77 18.13
C ASN A 165 8.02 -1.28 17.51
N ILE A 166 6.90 -1.39 18.22
CA ILE A 166 5.59 -0.95 17.74
C ILE A 166 5.02 0.06 18.74
N ILE A 167 4.85 1.31 18.34
CA ILE A 167 4.29 2.38 19.18
C ILE A 167 2.79 2.48 18.97
N PHE A 168 2.02 2.37 20.05
CA PHE A 168 0.62 2.75 20.12
C PHE A 168 0.49 4.24 20.38
N GLN A 169 0.00 4.96 19.38
CA GLN A 169 -0.13 6.40 19.39
C GLN A 169 -1.45 6.85 20.08
N PRO A 170 -1.51 8.09 20.61
CA PRO A 170 -2.73 8.65 21.22
C PRO A 170 -3.93 8.76 20.27
N ASN A 171 -3.69 8.80 18.95
CA ASN A 171 -4.73 8.81 17.93
C ASN A 171 -5.33 7.42 17.63
N GLY A 172 -4.89 6.37 18.35
CA GLY A 172 -5.34 5.00 18.17
C GLY A 172 -4.65 4.23 17.04
N GLN A 173 -3.64 4.81 16.39
CA GLN A 173 -2.88 4.17 15.32
C GLN A 173 -1.58 3.54 15.85
N LEU A 174 -1.03 2.61 15.07
CA LEU A 174 0.28 2.02 15.31
C LEU A 174 1.35 2.66 14.43
N SER A 175 2.56 2.78 14.97
CA SER A 175 3.77 2.99 14.20
C SER A 175 4.77 1.87 14.40
N LEU A 176 5.38 1.40 13.32
CA LEU A 176 6.53 0.50 13.37
C LEU A 176 7.80 1.36 13.38
N ILE A 177 8.69 1.08 14.32
CA ILE A 177 9.95 1.79 14.50
C ILE A 177 11.13 0.81 14.46
N ASP A 178 12.34 1.37 14.45
CA ASP A 178 13.61 0.65 14.50
C ASP A 178 13.92 -0.19 13.25
N PHE A 179 14.37 0.49 12.20
CA PHE A 179 14.71 -0.09 10.90
C PHE A 179 16.19 -0.55 10.84
N GLY A 180 16.84 -0.71 11.99
CA GLY A 180 18.28 -0.93 12.11
C GLY A 180 18.79 -2.30 11.60
N VAL A 181 17.91 -3.29 11.41
CA VAL A 181 18.28 -4.60 10.84
C VAL A 181 17.68 -4.88 9.47
N VAL A 182 17.07 -3.86 8.86
CA VAL A 182 16.37 -4.02 7.57
C VAL A 182 17.32 -4.51 6.49
N ARG A 183 16.84 -5.36 5.59
CA ARG A 183 17.63 -5.90 4.46
C ARG A 183 16.91 -5.77 3.12
N GLN A 184 17.69 -5.60 2.05
CA GLN A 184 17.21 -5.66 0.66
C GLN A 184 17.11 -7.11 0.16
N VAL A 185 16.20 -7.34 -0.79
CA VAL A 185 15.94 -8.64 -1.47
C VAL A 185 17.22 -9.34 -2.00
N THR A 186 18.28 -8.60 -2.29
CA THR A 186 19.52 -9.11 -2.90
C THR A 186 20.55 -9.68 -1.91
N ALA A 187 20.32 -9.57 -0.60
CA ALA A 187 21.33 -9.94 0.40
C ALA A 187 21.31 -11.44 0.75
N THR A 188 21.79 -12.28 -0.17
CA THR A 188 22.49 -13.51 0.27
C THR A 188 23.90 -13.10 0.68
N ILE A 189 24.07 -12.61 1.91
CA ILE A 189 25.41 -12.35 2.45
C ILE A 189 25.66 -13.30 3.61
N MET A 190 26.35 -14.37 3.24
CA MET A 190 27.26 -15.10 4.11
C MET A 190 28.19 -14.10 4.78
N SER A 191 28.01 -13.86 6.08
CA SER A 191 29.18 -13.70 6.92
C SER A 191 29.74 -15.10 7.15
N ASN A 192 30.98 -15.33 6.74
CA ASN A 192 31.72 -16.58 6.98
C ASN A 192 31.98 -16.86 8.48
N ASN A 193 31.33 -16.13 9.39
CA ASN A 193 31.35 -16.40 10.82
C ASN A 193 29.98 -16.92 11.25
N LYS A 194 29.95 -18.22 11.58
CA LYS A 194 28.86 -18.87 12.30
C LYS A 194 28.53 -18.03 13.56
N ASN A 195 27.26 -17.64 13.73
CA ASN A 195 26.64 -17.07 14.94
C ASN A 195 26.58 -15.54 15.16
N THR A 196 26.64 -14.68 14.14
CA THR A 196 26.47 -13.21 14.32
C THR A 196 25.16 -12.62 13.77
N GLY A 197 24.09 -13.41 13.65
CA GLY A 197 22.78 -12.85 13.34
C GLY A 197 22.27 -12.02 14.52
N ILE A 198 22.14 -10.70 14.36
CA ILE A 198 21.41 -9.87 15.32
C ILE A 198 19.93 -10.18 15.08
N TYR A 199 19.32 -10.94 15.99
CA TYR A 199 17.89 -11.22 15.99
C TYR A 199 17.37 -11.30 17.42
N THR A 200 16.09 -10.99 17.62
CA THR A 200 15.45 -11.09 18.94
C THR A 200 14.99 -12.54 19.17
N PRO A 201 15.48 -13.25 20.21
CA PRO A 201 15.10 -14.62 20.51
C PRO A 201 13.58 -14.79 20.60
N GLY A 202 13.07 -15.86 19.99
CA GLY A 202 11.65 -16.17 20.00
C GLY A 202 10.80 -15.39 18.99
N TYR A 203 11.30 -14.31 18.35
CA TYR A 203 10.59 -13.61 17.27
C TYR A 203 11.11 -13.97 15.89
N ALA A 204 12.38 -14.37 15.78
CA ALA A 204 12.98 -14.72 14.50
C ALA A 204 12.61 -16.13 14.04
N PRO A 205 12.29 -16.33 12.75
CA PRO A 205 12.02 -17.67 12.21
C PRO A 205 13.31 -18.45 11.89
N PRO A 206 13.23 -19.79 11.73
CA PRO A 206 14.41 -20.64 11.53
C PRO A 206 15.27 -20.30 10.32
N GLU A 207 14.69 -19.78 9.22
CA GLU A 207 15.47 -19.33 8.07
C GLU A 207 16.30 -18.07 8.38
N GLN A 208 15.76 -17.16 9.19
CA GLN A 208 16.45 -15.94 9.63
C GLN A 208 17.57 -16.25 10.62
N GLU A 209 17.35 -17.19 11.53
CA GLU A 209 18.40 -17.70 12.44
C GLU A 209 19.58 -18.32 11.65
N LYS A 210 19.30 -18.88 10.47
CA LYS A 210 20.31 -19.41 9.54
C LYS A 210 20.92 -18.33 8.61
N GLY A 211 20.51 -17.07 8.77
CA GLY A 211 21.02 -15.93 8.02
C GLY A 211 20.28 -15.60 6.72
N PHE A 212 19.17 -16.29 6.41
CA PHE A 212 18.35 -16.02 5.23
C PHE A 212 17.21 -15.06 5.58
N ALA A 213 17.00 -14.04 4.75
CA ALA A 213 15.88 -13.12 4.89
C ALA A 213 14.95 -13.28 3.70
N VAL A 214 13.67 -13.52 3.98
CA VAL A 214 12.58 -13.56 2.98
C VAL A 214 11.42 -12.69 3.48
N PRO A 215 10.51 -12.21 2.61
CA PRO A 215 9.38 -11.38 3.06
C PRO A 215 8.57 -12.06 4.16
N GLN A 216 8.43 -13.38 4.08
CA GLN A 216 7.68 -14.18 5.04
C GLN A 216 8.35 -14.27 6.41
N SER A 217 9.59 -13.81 6.57
CA SER A 217 10.24 -13.75 7.88
C SER A 217 9.59 -12.67 8.77
N ASP A 218 9.19 -11.54 8.17
CA ASP A 218 8.41 -10.51 8.87
C ASP A 218 7.04 -11.04 9.32
N PHE A 219 6.40 -11.89 8.51
CA PHE A 219 5.10 -12.46 8.85
C PHE A 219 5.16 -13.39 10.06
N TYR A 220 6.25 -14.15 10.21
CA TYR A 220 6.49 -14.96 11.40
C TYR A 220 6.65 -14.08 12.64
N ALA A 221 7.51 -13.07 12.57
CA ALA A 221 7.74 -12.14 13.68
C ALA A 221 6.46 -11.38 14.08
N LEU A 222 5.64 -11.02 13.09
CA LEU A 222 4.30 -10.46 13.30
C LEU A 222 3.39 -11.45 14.03
N GLY A 223 3.30 -12.70 13.58
CA GLY A 223 2.53 -13.74 14.26
C GLY A 223 2.94 -13.94 15.73
N ARG A 224 4.25 -14.01 15.99
CA ARG A 224 4.81 -14.11 17.36
C ARG A 224 4.49 -12.89 18.22
N THR A 225 4.48 -11.71 17.63
CA THR A 225 4.05 -10.47 18.29
C THR A 225 2.58 -10.54 18.70
N PHE A 226 1.68 -11.01 17.83
CA PHE A 226 0.26 -11.14 18.18
C PHE A 226 -0.01 -12.24 19.20
N VAL A 227 0.73 -13.35 19.16
CA VAL A 227 0.67 -14.35 20.23
C VAL A 227 1.03 -13.75 21.59
N TYR A 228 2.09 -12.95 21.67
CA TYR A 228 2.44 -12.23 22.91
C TYR A 228 1.29 -11.32 23.38
N LEU A 229 0.68 -10.55 22.48
CA LEU A 229 -0.41 -9.64 22.82
C LEU A 229 -1.69 -10.37 23.26
N LEU A 230 -1.97 -11.54 22.67
CA LEU A 230 -3.16 -12.34 22.95
C LEU A 230 -3.01 -13.25 24.17
N THR A 231 -1.79 -13.54 24.61
CA THR A 231 -1.52 -14.44 25.74
C THR A 231 -0.92 -13.74 26.96
N GLY A 232 -0.28 -12.59 26.76
CA GLY A 232 0.53 -11.92 27.78
C GLY A 232 1.82 -12.66 28.14
N LYS A 233 2.18 -13.72 27.40
CA LYS A 233 3.36 -14.56 27.66
C LYS A 233 4.45 -14.28 26.65
N GLU A 234 5.70 -14.27 27.13
CA GLU A 234 6.87 -14.11 26.28
C GLU A 234 6.97 -15.26 25.27
N PRO A 235 7.42 -15.01 24.03
CA PRO A 235 7.51 -16.06 23.01
C PRO A 235 8.45 -17.22 23.40
N THR A 236 9.42 -16.96 24.29
CA THR A 236 10.37 -17.96 24.81
C THR A 236 9.91 -18.64 26.10
N ASP A 237 8.70 -18.34 26.60
CA ASP A 237 8.10 -19.05 27.73
C ASP A 237 7.94 -20.54 27.38
N ALA A 238 8.38 -21.43 28.28
CA ALA A 238 8.33 -22.88 28.10
C ALA A 238 6.88 -23.41 28.00
N ASP A 239 5.91 -22.65 28.50
CA ASP A 239 4.50 -22.92 28.33
C ASP A 239 4.03 -22.69 26.87
N ILE A 240 4.63 -21.71 26.18
CA ILE A 240 4.25 -21.25 24.84
C ILE A 240 4.98 -22.05 23.76
N TYR A 241 6.27 -22.32 23.95
CA TYR A 241 7.08 -23.06 23.00
C TYR A 241 7.78 -24.24 23.68
N ASP A 242 7.48 -25.44 23.19
CA ASP A 242 8.18 -26.65 23.58
C ASP A 242 9.37 -26.88 22.62
N PRO A 243 10.62 -26.65 23.07
CA PRO A 243 11.79 -26.82 22.23
C PRO A 243 12.12 -28.29 21.93
N HIS A 244 11.59 -29.25 22.68
CA HIS A 244 11.86 -30.68 22.47
C HIS A 244 11.08 -31.22 21.27
N ASN A 245 9.81 -30.83 21.16
CA ASN A 245 8.92 -31.24 20.07
C ASN A 245 8.80 -30.20 18.96
N ASP A 246 9.34 -29.00 19.17
CA ASP A 246 9.21 -27.84 18.28
C ASP A 246 7.73 -27.46 18.07
N GLU A 247 6.99 -27.40 19.18
CA GLU A 247 5.54 -27.15 19.18
C GLU A 247 5.19 -25.81 19.81
N LEU A 248 4.24 -25.11 19.18
CA LEU A 248 3.68 -23.85 19.68
C LEU A 248 2.34 -24.09 20.37
N ASN A 249 2.36 -24.07 21.70
CA ASN A 249 1.24 -24.39 22.57
C ASN A 249 0.53 -23.14 23.11
N TRP A 250 0.39 -22.12 22.28
CA TRP A 250 -0.05 -20.78 22.70
C TRP A 250 -1.57 -20.65 22.83
N ARG A 251 -2.36 -21.35 22.01
CA ARG A 251 -3.83 -21.19 21.94
C ARG A 251 -4.53 -21.32 23.30
N LYS A 252 -4.05 -22.23 24.16
CA LYS A 252 -4.62 -22.46 25.52
C LYS A 252 -4.44 -21.28 26.48
N PHE A 253 -3.57 -20.33 26.14
CA PHE A 253 -3.34 -19.10 26.91
C PHE A 253 -3.93 -17.86 26.24
N ALA A 254 -4.45 -18.00 25.02
CA ALA A 254 -5.09 -16.89 24.34
C ALA A 254 -6.36 -16.48 25.09
N GLY A 255 -6.74 -15.21 24.97
CA GLY A 255 -8.07 -14.74 25.35
C GLY A 255 -9.19 -15.39 24.52
N ASP A 256 -10.40 -14.85 24.63
CA ASP A 256 -11.54 -15.27 23.81
C ASP A 256 -11.32 -14.80 22.36
N ILE A 257 -10.78 -15.69 21.53
CA ILE A 257 -10.54 -15.49 20.10
C ILE A 257 -11.17 -16.62 19.29
N SER A 258 -11.56 -16.30 18.06
CA SER A 258 -12.04 -17.27 17.09
C SER A 258 -10.96 -18.29 16.69
N GLU A 259 -11.39 -19.51 16.36
CA GLU A 259 -10.49 -20.53 15.79
C GLU A 259 -9.92 -20.04 14.46
N GLU A 260 -10.67 -19.24 13.71
CA GLU A 260 -10.21 -18.66 12.47
C GLU A 260 -9.01 -17.71 12.64
N LEU A 261 -9.04 -16.82 13.64
CA LEU A 261 -7.88 -15.97 13.94
C LEU A 261 -6.70 -16.83 14.45
N ALA A 262 -6.97 -17.83 15.29
CA ALA A 262 -5.94 -18.72 15.80
C ALA A 262 -5.25 -19.51 14.68
N ASP A 263 -6.03 -20.09 13.76
CA ASP A 263 -5.54 -20.77 12.56
C ASP A 263 -4.71 -19.84 11.69
N PHE A 264 -5.15 -18.59 11.52
CA PHE A 264 -4.42 -17.61 10.73
C PHE A 264 -3.07 -17.25 11.34
N LEU A 265 -3.00 -17.04 12.66
CA LEU A 265 -1.74 -16.77 13.36
C LEU A 265 -0.78 -17.96 13.28
N ASP A 266 -1.29 -19.20 13.35
CA ASP A 266 -0.47 -20.40 13.14
C ASP A 266 0.08 -20.47 11.70
N ILE A 267 -0.70 -20.07 10.69
CA ILE A 267 -0.23 -19.93 9.31
C ILE A 267 0.88 -18.88 9.19
N LEU A 268 0.75 -17.72 9.84
CA LEU A 268 1.80 -16.70 9.87
C LEU A 268 3.10 -17.24 10.51
N MET A 269 2.97 -18.08 11.53
CA MET A 269 4.10 -18.67 12.26
C MET A 269 4.55 -20.04 11.71
N ALA A 270 4.07 -20.47 10.54
CA ALA A 270 4.42 -21.77 10.00
C ALA A 270 5.95 -21.93 9.89
N ARG A 271 6.48 -23.11 10.26
CA ARG A 271 7.94 -23.31 10.32
C ARG A 271 8.63 -23.14 8.97
N LYS A 272 7.97 -23.53 7.87
CA LYS A 272 8.47 -23.30 6.50
C LYS A 272 7.93 -21.97 5.98
N ALA A 273 8.81 -21.09 5.53
CA ALA A 273 8.42 -19.80 4.93
C ALA A 273 7.42 -19.94 3.77
N THR A 274 7.52 -21.00 2.95
CA THR A 274 6.61 -21.25 1.82
C THR A 274 5.18 -21.64 2.21
N GLN A 275 4.93 -21.93 3.50
CA GLN A 275 3.60 -22.23 4.02
C GLN A 275 2.93 -20.99 4.63
N ARG A 276 3.66 -19.88 4.76
CA ARG A 276 3.13 -18.57 5.16
C ARG A 276 2.55 -17.84 3.95
N PRO A 277 1.74 -16.77 4.14
CA PRO A 277 1.20 -16.00 3.04
C PRO A 277 2.28 -15.50 2.08
N ALA A 278 1.99 -15.50 0.78
CA ALA A 278 2.99 -15.18 -0.24
C ALA A 278 3.47 -13.73 -0.16
N ASN A 279 2.59 -12.80 0.21
CA ASN A 279 2.84 -11.37 0.36
C ASN A 279 1.79 -10.72 1.28
N THR A 280 1.98 -9.43 1.57
CA THR A 280 1.10 -8.58 2.38
C THR A 280 -0.33 -8.51 1.84
N GLN A 281 -0.52 -8.52 0.52
CA GLN A 281 -1.85 -8.48 -0.10
C GLN A 281 -2.68 -9.72 0.23
N VAL A 282 -2.06 -10.91 0.27
CA VAL A 282 -2.74 -12.13 0.71
C VAL A 282 -3.24 -11.96 2.15
N ILE A 283 -2.42 -11.39 3.04
CA ILE A 283 -2.80 -11.15 4.44
C ILE A 283 -3.97 -10.15 4.52
N LEU A 284 -3.88 -9.01 3.84
CA LEU A 284 -4.95 -8.00 3.83
C LEU A 284 -6.27 -8.57 3.31
N GLN A 285 -6.22 -9.39 2.25
CA GLN A 285 -7.39 -10.10 1.73
C GLN A 285 -7.95 -11.09 2.75
N THR A 286 -7.09 -11.81 3.49
CA THR A 286 -7.53 -12.71 4.56
C THR A 286 -8.19 -11.96 5.72
N LEU A 287 -7.71 -10.75 6.07
CA LEU A 287 -8.25 -9.96 7.19
C LEU A 287 -9.56 -9.22 6.87
N SER A 288 -9.79 -8.85 5.61
CA SER A 288 -10.94 -8.05 5.18
C SER A 288 -12.30 -8.54 5.72
N PRO A 289 -12.64 -9.84 5.65
CA PRO A 289 -13.93 -10.34 6.14
C PRO A 289 -14.15 -10.08 7.64
N TYR A 290 -13.09 -10.20 8.44
CA TYR A 290 -13.14 -10.06 9.89
C TYR A 290 -13.24 -8.60 10.34
N LEU A 291 -12.73 -7.67 9.52
CA LEU A 291 -12.75 -6.24 9.79
C LEU A 291 -14.02 -5.54 9.30
N GLY A 292 -14.98 -6.30 8.77
CA GLY A 292 -16.21 -5.76 8.20
C GLY A 292 -15.98 -4.95 6.93
N GLU A 293 -14.76 -4.97 6.37
CA GLU A 293 -14.44 -4.46 5.06
C GLU A 293 -15.10 -5.39 4.04
N LYS A 294 -16.21 -4.94 3.47
CA LYS A 294 -16.95 -5.70 2.47
C LYS A 294 -16.15 -5.68 1.17
N ILE A 295 -15.17 -6.55 1.07
CA ILE A 295 -14.52 -6.89 -0.17
C ILE A 295 -15.21 -8.14 -0.69
N LEU A 296 -15.87 -8.03 -1.83
CA LEU A 296 -16.37 -9.19 -2.55
C LEU A 296 -15.33 -9.56 -3.59
N ILE A 297 -14.91 -10.81 -3.62
CA ILE A 297 -13.96 -11.27 -4.62
C ILE A 297 -14.73 -12.04 -5.70
N VAL A 298 -14.39 -11.75 -6.96
CA VAL A 298 -14.97 -12.40 -8.14
C VAL A 298 -13.91 -13.22 -8.84
N CYS A 299 -14.12 -14.54 -8.94
CA CYS A 299 -13.17 -15.47 -9.54
C CYS A 299 -13.88 -16.64 -10.23
N GLN A 300 -13.59 -16.89 -11.51
CA GLN A 300 -14.25 -17.95 -12.28
C GLN A 300 -13.85 -19.36 -11.84
N THR A 301 -12.66 -19.55 -11.27
CA THR A 301 -12.11 -20.87 -10.88
C THR A 301 -12.66 -21.38 -9.55
N GLY A 302 -13.33 -20.53 -8.75
CA GLY A 302 -14.14 -20.95 -7.59
C GLY A 302 -13.38 -21.64 -6.44
N ILE A 303 -12.11 -21.31 -6.21
CA ILE A 303 -11.23 -22.08 -5.31
C ILE A 303 -11.46 -21.80 -3.81
N ASP A 304 -12.13 -20.71 -3.41
CA ASP A 304 -12.30 -20.37 -1.98
C ASP A 304 -13.76 -20.07 -1.58
N LYS A 305 -14.03 -20.22 -0.26
CA LYS A 305 -15.35 -20.21 0.40
C LYS A 305 -16.12 -18.88 0.35
N TYR A 306 -15.57 -17.83 -0.29
CA TYR A 306 -16.11 -16.47 -0.29
C TYR A 306 -16.13 -15.76 -1.68
N HIS A 307 -16.04 -16.52 -2.80
CA HIS A 307 -15.96 -15.94 -4.16
C HIS A 307 -17.28 -15.98 -4.93
N TYR A 308 -17.64 -14.86 -5.57
CA TYR A 308 -18.64 -14.82 -6.65
C TYR A 308 -18.02 -15.29 -7.97
N LYS A 309 -18.78 -15.96 -8.83
CA LYS A 309 -18.32 -16.32 -10.19
C LYS A 309 -18.62 -15.25 -11.23
N SER A 310 -19.51 -14.31 -10.89
CA SER A 310 -19.99 -13.23 -11.73
C SER A 310 -19.85 -11.90 -10.99
N ILE A 311 -19.47 -10.86 -11.75
CA ILE A 311 -19.36 -9.49 -11.24
C ILE A 311 -20.76 -8.91 -10.99
N SER A 312 -21.72 -9.17 -11.87
CA SER A 312 -23.11 -8.71 -11.68
C SER A 312 -23.75 -9.32 -10.44
N GLU A 313 -23.47 -10.59 -10.12
CA GLU A 313 -23.92 -11.21 -8.87
C GLU A 313 -23.29 -10.55 -7.63
N ALA A 314 -22.00 -10.22 -7.69
CA ALA A 314 -21.32 -9.48 -6.63
C ALA A 314 -21.94 -8.08 -6.43
N ILE A 315 -22.19 -7.32 -7.52
CA ILE A 315 -22.86 -6.02 -7.46
C ILE A 315 -24.25 -6.15 -6.84
N LYS A 316 -25.02 -7.19 -7.21
CA LYS A 316 -26.37 -7.42 -6.67
C LYS A 316 -26.34 -7.60 -5.16
N ASN A 317 -25.39 -8.38 -4.64
CA ASN A 317 -25.27 -8.69 -3.22
C ASN A 317 -24.48 -7.65 -2.41
N ALA A 318 -23.74 -6.76 -3.10
CA ALA A 318 -23.01 -5.66 -2.47
C ALA A 318 -23.96 -4.66 -1.77
N LYS A 319 -23.51 -4.18 -0.61
CA LYS A 319 -24.06 -2.96 0.03
C LYS A 319 -23.37 -1.72 -0.56
N PRO A 320 -23.96 -0.52 -0.53
CA PRO A 320 -23.25 0.70 -0.92
C PRO A 320 -21.91 0.85 -0.17
N GLY A 321 -20.87 1.30 -0.86
CA GLY A 321 -19.48 1.42 -0.39
C GLY A 321 -18.65 0.12 -0.45
N THR A 322 -19.20 -0.97 -0.98
CA THR A 322 -18.49 -2.26 -1.11
C THR A 322 -17.41 -2.18 -2.20
N LYS A 323 -16.23 -2.74 -1.92
CA LYS A 323 -15.19 -2.98 -2.92
C LYS A 323 -15.37 -4.38 -3.52
N ILE A 324 -15.25 -4.49 -4.83
CA ILE A 324 -15.38 -5.74 -5.58
C ILE A 324 -14.06 -5.98 -6.31
N MET A 325 -13.29 -6.96 -5.86
CA MET A 325 -12.02 -7.35 -6.47
C MET A 325 -12.26 -8.42 -7.54
N VAL A 326 -11.82 -8.16 -8.77
CA VAL A 326 -12.07 -9.05 -9.91
C VAL A 326 -10.75 -9.69 -10.32
N ARG A 327 -10.64 -11.01 -10.15
CA ARG A 327 -9.43 -11.77 -10.53
C ARG A 327 -9.34 -11.99 -12.05
N PRO A 328 -8.18 -12.42 -12.57
CA PRO A 328 -8.02 -12.76 -13.98
C PRO A 328 -9.07 -13.74 -14.49
N GLY A 329 -9.66 -13.44 -15.64
CA GLY A 329 -10.76 -14.18 -16.24
C GLY A 329 -11.46 -13.40 -17.34
N THR A 330 -12.31 -14.11 -18.09
CA THR A 330 -13.17 -13.50 -19.14
C THR A 330 -14.63 -13.60 -18.71
N TYR A 331 -15.18 -12.48 -18.29
CA TYR A 331 -16.53 -12.32 -17.76
C TYR A 331 -17.49 -11.91 -18.89
N LYS A 332 -18.40 -12.81 -19.25
CA LYS A 332 -19.38 -12.58 -20.33
C LYS A 332 -20.69 -12.04 -19.76
N GLU A 333 -20.71 -10.77 -19.38
CA GLU A 333 -21.84 -10.13 -18.71
C GLU A 333 -21.80 -8.61 -18.90
N GLY A 334 -22.96 -7.97 -18.79
CA GLY A 334 -23.06 -6.51 -18.67
C GLY A 334 -23.30 -6.09 -17.22
N LEU A 335 -22.67 -4.99 -16.80
CA LEU A 335 -22.67 -4.53 -15.42
C LEU A 335 -23.57 -3.30 -15.25
N VAL A 336 -24.69 -3.46 -14.55
CA VAL A 336 -25.53 -2.34 -14.12
C VAL A 336 -25.07 -1.86 -12.75
N ILE A 337 -24.43 -0.69 -12.71
CA ILE A 337 -23.89 -0.10 -11.47
C ILE A 337 -24.93 0.87 -10.89
N ASN A 338 -25.87 0.30 -10.12
CA ASN A 338 -27.01 1.03 -9.53
C ASN A 338 -26.84 1.41 -8.06
N LYS A 339 -25.65 1.19 -7.51
CA LYS A 339 -25.28 1.52 -6.13
C LYS A 339 -23.80 1.89 -6.07
N GLU A 340 -23.40 2.68 -5.07
CA GLU A 340 -22.00 3.08 -4.92
C GLU A 340 -21.13 1.87 -4.63
N VAL A 341 -20.25 1.49 -5.57
CA VAL A 341 -19.27 0.41 -5.43
C VAL A 341 -17.96 0.76 -6.12
N GLU A 342 -16.89 0.10 -5.71
CA GLU A 342 -15.59 0.13 -6.38
C GLU A 342 -15.32 -1.23 -7.01
N ILE A 343 -15.17 -1.31 -8.33
CA ILE A 343 -14.82 -2.55 -9.04
C ILE A 343 -13.35 -2.44 -9.46
N ILE A 344 -12.50 -3.31 -8.94
CA ILE A 344 -11.05 -3.21 -9.09
C ILE A 344 -10.48 -4.53 -9.61
N GLY A 345 -9.74 -4.47 -10.71
CA GLY A 345 -8.96 -5.61 -11.20
C GLY A 345 -7.85 -6.01 -10.24
N ASP A 346 -7.80 -7.28 -9.87
CA ASP A 346 -6.76 -7.92 -9.06
C ASP A 346 -5.72 -8.57 -9.99
N GLY A 347 -4.83 -7.75 -10.54
CA GLY A 347 -3.77 -8.19 -11.45
C GLY A 347 -3.61 -7.29 -12.68
N LEU A 348 -2.95 -7.83 -13.72
CA LEU A 348 -2.76 -7.14 -14.99
C LEU A 348 -4.09 -7.00 -15.74
N ARG A 349 -4.45 -5.78 -16.17
CA ARG A 349 -5.75 -5.47 -16.78
C ARG A 349 -6.04 -6.27 -18.05
N GLU A 350 -5.02 -6.63 -18.83
CA GLU A 350 -5.18 -7.44 -20.05
C GLU A 350 -5.71 -8.86 -19.78
N ASN A 351 -5.59 -9.33 -18.54
CA ASN A 351 -6.05 -10.65 -18.12
C ASN A 351 -7.44 -10.62 -17.45
N ILE A 352 -8.06 -9.44 -17.32
CA ILE A 352 -9.35 -9.26 -16.65
C ILE A 352 -10.31 -8.61 -17.65
N ILE A 353 -11.03 -9.45 -18.39
CA ILE A 353 -11.80 -9.04 -19.56
C ILE A 353 -13.28 -9.12 -19.24
N ILE A 354 -14.02 -8.04 -19.49
CA ILE A 354 -15.48 -8.03 -19.49
C ILE A 354 -15.94 -7.88 -20.95
N GLU A 355 -16.80 -8.79 -21.39
CA GLU A 355 -17.43 -8.72 -22.71
C GLU A 355 -18.95 -8.90 -22.60
N SER A 356 -19.71 -8.11 -23.35
CA SER A 356 -21.16 -8.26 -23.43
C SER A 356 -21.64 -8.14 -24.87
N THR A 357 -22.56 -9.04 -25.25
CA THR A 357 -23.27 -9.03 -26.54
C THR A 357 -24.74 -8.63 -26.40
N GLU A 358 -25.26 -8.52 -25.17
CA GLU A 358 -26.69 -8.31 -24.92
C GLU A 358 -27.00 -6.95 -24.28
N SER A 359 -25.95 -6.22 -23.88
CA SER A 359 -26.02 -4.94 -23.20
C SER A 359 -24.67 -4.22 -23.27
N ASP A 360 -24.60 -2.99 -22.74
CA ASP A 360 -23.34 -2.32 -22.45
C ASP A 360 -22.52 -3.14 -21.44
N CYS A 361 -21.19 -3.13 -21.55
CA CYS A 361 -20.34 -3.78 -20.54
C CYS A 361 -20.50 -3.08 -19.18
N ILE A 362 -20.71 -1.76 -19.19
CA ILE A 362 -21.04 -0.97 -18.01
C ILE A 362 -22.18 -0.02 -18.35
N LEU A 363 -23.24 -0.06 -17.54
CA LEU A 363 -24.30 0.93 -17.50
C LEU A 363 -24.30 1.60 -16.11
N MET A 364 -24.06 2.91 -16.09
CA MET A 364 -24.02 3.69 -14.85
C MET A 364 -25.41 4.18 -14.43
N GLU A 365 -25.88 3.78 -13.24
CA GLU A 365 -27.20 4.17 -12.70
C GLU A 365 -27.15 4.74 -11.28
N THR A 366 -25.97 5.08 -10.75
CA THR A 366 -25.80 5.64 -9.41
C THR A 366 -25.12 7.02 -9.43
N ASP A 367 -24.94 7.66 -8.27
CA ASP A 367 -24.30 8.97 -8.17
C ASP A 367 -22.78 8.90 -8.31
N LYS A 368 -22.16 7.81 -7.80
CA LYS A 368 -20.71 7.61 -7.79
C LYS A 368 -20.36 6.13 -7.90
N ALA A 369 -19.31 5.84 -8.66
CA ALA A 369 -18.70 4.52 -8.71
C ALA A 369 -17.27 4.64 -9.21
N LEU A 370 -16.45 3.63 -8.91
CA LEU A 370 -15.10 3.48 -9.45
C LEU A 370 -15.03 2.15 -10.19
N VAL A 371 -14.44 2.18 -11.39
CA VAL A 371 -14.04 0.98 -12.12
C VAL A 371 -12.58 1.15 -12.52
N LYS A 372 -11.73 0.20 -12.11
CA LYS A 372 -10.28 0.31 -12.30
C LYS A 372 -9.64 -0.99 -12.75
N GLY A 373 -8.69 -0.91 -13.69
CA GLY A 373 -7.78 -2.01 -14.01
C GLY A 373 -8.43 -3.16 -14.80
N LEU A 374 -9.36 -2.85 -15.71
CA LEU A 374 -10.13 -3.85 -16.47
C LEU A 374 -10.03 -3.63 -17.99
N THR A 375 -10.16 -4.71 -18.76
CA THR A 375 -10.37 -4.65 -20.21
C THR A 375 -11.86 -4.80 -20.52
N LEU A 376 -12.46 -3.83 -21.20
CA LEU A 376 -13.88 -3.80 -21.57
C LEU A 376 -14.03 -3.96 -23.08
N ARG A 377 -14.81 -4.95 -23.52
CA ARG A 377 -15.03 -5.27 -24.94
C ARG A 377 -16.51 -5.30 -25.26
N GLY A 378 -17.05 -4.17 -25.74
CA GLY A 378 -18.41 -4.11 -26.23
C GLY A 378 -18.54 -4.91 -27.53
N LYS A 379 -19.44 -5.89 -27.57
CA LYS A 379 -19.69 -6.69 -28.78
C LYS A 379 -21.02 -6.31 -29.40
N ALA A 380 -21.08 -6.32 -30.73
CA ALA A 380 -22.34 -6.16 -31.44
C ALA A 380 -23.31 -7.27 -31.03
N GLY A 381 -24.53 -6.89 -30.66
CA GLY A 381 -25.54 -7.84 -30.25
C GLY A 381 -26.18 -8.58 -31.41
N THR A 382 -26.96 -9.61 -31.08
CA THR A 382 -27.83 -10.27 -32.04
C THR A 382 -28.99 -9.32 -32.44
N ASN A 383 -29.59 -9.53 -33.62
CA ASN A 383 -30.77 -8.76 -34.09
C ASN A 383 -30.59 -7.24 -34.26
N ASN A 384 -29.41 -6.77 -34.67
CA ASN A 384 -29.11 -5.33 -34.85
C ASN A 384 -29.19 -4.48 -33.57
N ASN A 385 -29.24 -5.09 -32.38
CA ASN A 385 -29.12 -4.34 -31.14
C ASN A 385 -27.72 -3.75 -31.01
N LYS A 386 -27.65 -2.47 -30.63
CA LYS A 386 -26.43 -1.69 -30.58
C LYS A 386 -26.26 -1.09 -29.19
N TYR A 387 -25.12 -1.39 -28.58
CA TYR A 387 -24.73 -0.91 -27.26
C TYR A 387 -23.39 -0.17 -27.33
N SER A 388 -23.17 0.76 -26.41
CA SER A 388 -21.84 1.30 -26.16
C SER A 388 -21.07 0.31 -25.27
N THR A 389 -19.75 0.44 -25.16
CA THR A 389 -19.02 -0.41 -24.20
C THR A 389 -19.26 0.08 -22.78
N VAL A 390 -19.25 1.40 -22.58
CA VAL A 390 -19.62 2.06 -21.33
C VAL A 390 -20.67 3.12 -21.62
N ASP A 391 -21.83 3.02 -21.01
CA ASP A 391 -22.90 4.03 -21.07
C ASP A 391 -23.07 4.76 -19.73
N ILE A 392 -23.00 6.09 -19.79
CA ILE A 392 -22.99 6.98 -18.61
C ILE A 392 -24.10 8.03 -18.77
N PRO A 393 -25.37 7.69 -18.45
CA PRO A 393 -26.50 8.62 -18.46
C PRO A 393 -26.51 9.60 -17.26
N GLN A 394 -25.80 9.26 -16.18
CA GLN A 394 -25.75 10.06 -14.95
C GLN A 394 -24.53 9.73 -14.08
N GLY A 395 -24.33 10.54 -13.05
CA GLY A 395 -23.37 10.28 -11.99
C GLY A 395 -21.93 10.63 -12.32
N LYS A 396 -21.06 10.37 -11.35
CA LYS A 396 -19.61 10.59 -11.40
C LYS A 396 -18.91 9.24 -11.38
N LEU A 397 -18.92 8.56 -12.53
CA LEU A 397 -18.12 7.36 -12.72
C LEU A 397 -16.64 7.74 -12.86
N ILE A 398 -15.77 7.10 -12.09
CA ILE A 398 -14.33 7.12 -12.33
C ILE A 398 -13.96 5.85 -13.09
N LEU A 399 -13.46 6.01 -14.31
CA LEU A 399 -12.79 4.95 -15.06
C LEU A 399 -11.29 5.20 -14.98
N ASP A 400 -10.54 4.26 -14.41
CA ASP A 400 -9.10 4.41 -14.18
C ASP A 400 -8.35 3.19 -14.71
N ASP A 401 -7.30 3.38 -15.50
CA ASP A 401 -6.43 2.28 -15.96
C ASP A 401 -7.20 1.14 -16.67
N CYS A 402 -8.14 1.50 -17.55
CA CYS A 402 -8.93 0.54 -18.33
C CYS A 402 -8.54 0.55 -19.82
N ASP A 403 -8.67 -0.61 -20.46
CA ASP A 403 -8.59 -0.76 -21.93
C ASP A 403 -10.02 -0.96 -22.47
N ILE A 404 -10.47 -0.14 -23.42
CA ILE A 404 -11.87 -0.06 -23.84
C ILE A 404 -11.97 -0.10 -25.37
N THR A 405 -12.67 -1.11 -25.87
CA THR A 405 -12.93 -1.33 -27.30
C THR A 405 -14.41 -1.63 -27.57
N SER A 406 -14.90 -1.29 -28.76
CA SER A 406 -16.32 -1.47 -29.13
C SER A 406 -16.50 -1.94 -30.58
N ASP A 407 -17.06 -3.14 -30.75
CA ASP A 407 -17.53 -3.67 -32.04
C ASP A 407 -18.94 -3.17 -32.41
N SER A 408 -19.55 -2.29 -31.61
CA SER A 408 -20.96 -1.86 -31.73
C SER A 408 -21.12 -0.35 -31.93
N LEU A 409 -21.33 0.43 -30.85
CA LEU A 409 -21.42 1.90 -30.89
C LEU A 409 -20.08 2.51 -30.46
N SER A 410 -20.12 3.70 -29.85
CA SER A 410 -18.98 4.31 -29.19
C SER A 410 -18.40 3.45 -28.07
N CYS A 411 -17.10 3.60 -27.80
CA CYS A 411 -16.47 2.96 -26.65
C CYS A 411 -17.07 3.52 -25.34
N ILE A 412 -17.18 4.84 -25.24
CA ILE A 412 -17.79 5.51 -24.08
C ILE A 412 -18.85 6.50 -24.55
N ALA A 413 -20.09 6.33 -24.09
CA ALA A 413 -21.19 7.28 -24.25
C ALA A 413 -21.42 8.05 -22.95
N ILE A 414 -21.45 9.38 -23.02
CA ILE A 414 -21.70 10.28 -21.89
C ILE A 414 -22.89 11.16 -22.23
N HIS A 415 -23.98 11.04 -21.49
CA HIS A 415 -25.18 11.81 -21.78
C HIS A 415 -26.00 12.10 -20.53
N GLY A 416 -26.90 13.08 -20.61
CA GLY A 416 -27.71 13.49 -19.46
C GLY A 416 -27.08 14.62 -18.65
N VAL A 417 -27.95 15.44 -18.02
CA VAL A 417 -27.54 16.66 -17.30
C VAL A 417 -26.72 16.38 -16.04
N ALA A 418 -26.87 15.19 -15.48
CA ALA A 418 -26.20 14.75 -14.25
C ALA A 418 -24.92 13.94 -14.51
N ALA A 419 -24.60 13.61 -15.77
CA ALA A 419 -23.39 12.86 -16.11
C ALA A 419 -22.16 13.77 -16.06
N ASN A 420 -21.19 13.38 -15.24
CA ASN A 420 -19.90 14.04 -15.11
C ASN A 420 -18.78 13.07 -14.70
N PRO A 421 -18.47 12.05 -15.52
CA PRO A 421 -17.41 11.09 -15.23
C PRO A 421 -16.00 11.71 -15.30
N THR A 422 -15.06 11.01 -14.68
CA THR A 422 -13.62 11.20 -14.85
C THR A 422 -13.02 9.94 -15.46
N ILE A 423 -12.46 10.05 -16.66
CA ILE A 423 -11.84 8.95 -17.38
C ILE A 423 -10.36 9.23 -17.38
N ARG A 424 -9.56 8.36 -16.75
CA ARG A 424 -8.12 8.60 -16.63
C ARG A 424 -7.26 7.38 -16.83
N ASN A 425 -6.05 7.58 -17.35
CA ASN A 425 -5.07 6.50 -17.57
C ASN A 425 -5.61 5.36 -18.47
N CYS A 426 -6.65 5.60 -19.26
CA CYS A 426 -7.30 4.58 -20.08
C CYS A 426 -6.76 4.56 -21.52
N GLN A 427 -6.88 3.39 -22.16
CA GLN A 427 -6.74 3.23 -23.61
C GLN A 427 -8.15 3.06 -24.21
N ILE A 428 -8.47 3.87 -25.22
CA ILE A 428 -9.81 3.89 -25.84
C ILE A 428 -9.65 3.80 -27.35
N HIS A 429 -9.91 2.63 -27.92
CA HIS A 429 -9.59 2.39 -29.32
C HIS A 429 -10.51 1.39 -30.01
N ASP A 430 -10.33 1.28 -31.34
CA ASP A 430 -11.04 0.33 -32.20
C ASP A 430 -12.57 0.38 -32.09
N GLY A 431 -13.14 1.52 -31.70
CA GLY A 431 -14.58 1.73 -31.69
C GLY A 431 -15.17 1.80 -33.11
N LYS A 432 -16.29 1.13 -33.33
CA LYS A 432 -17.07 1.25 -34.59
C LYS A 432 -17.68 2.63 -34.81
N GLU A 433 -17.79 3.43 -33.76
CA GLU A 433 -18.16 4.84 -33.86
C GLU A 433 -17.06 5.75 -33.34
N SER A 434 -17.39 6.66 -32.42
CA SER A 434 -16.43 7.54 -31.76
C SER A 434 -15.84 6.88 -30.52
N GLY A 435 -14.60 7.21 -30.16
CA GLY A 435 -13.99 6.71 -28.92
C GLY A 435 -14.77 7.19 -27.69
N VAL A 436 -14.90 8.51 -27.55
CA VAL A 436 -15.75 9.15 -26.54
C VAL A 436 -16.83 9.97 -27.23
N TYR A 437 -18.10 9.65 -26.97
CA TYR A 437 -19.24 10.34 -27.54
C TYR A 437 -20.07 11.03 -26.45
N VAL A 438 -20.24 12.36 -26.57
CA VAL A 438 -20.88 13.18 -25.54
C VAL A 438 -22.07 13.93 -26.10
N TYR A 439 -23.26 13.68 -25.56
CA TYR A 439 -24.51 14.27 -26.05
C TYR A 439 -25.48 14.56 -24.90
N ASN A 440 -26.66 15.11 -25.22
CA ASN A 440 -27.72 15.41 -24.26
C ASN A 440 -27.26 16.12 -22.96
N LYS A 441 -26.41 17.16 -23.11
CA LYS A 441 -25.85 17.98 -22.02
C LYS A 441 -24.89 17.24 -21.07
N GLY A 442 -24.32 16.11 -21.50
CA GLY A 442 -23.28 15.40 -20.77
C GLY A 442 -22.05 16.27 -20.51
N GLN A 443 -21.40 16.02 -19.36
CA GLN A 443 -20.18 16.68 -18.94
C GLN A 443 -19.12 15.65 -18.55
N GLY A 444 -17.85 16.04 -18.35
CA GLY A 444 -16.83 15.10 -17.89
C GLY A 444 -15.39 15.55 -18.10
N THR A 445 -14.46 14.73 -17.62
CA THR A 445 -13.01 14.92 -17.76
C THR A 445 -12.36 13.68 -18.34
N VAL A 446 -11.40 13.87 -19.25
CA VAL A 446 -10.53 12.85 -19.83
C VAL A 446 -9.09 13.23 -19.54
N GLU A 447 -8.36 12.42 -18.79
CA GLU A 447 -7.02 12.75 -18.28
C GLU A 447 -6.01 11.63 -18.55
N ASN A 448 -4.83 11.92 -19.08
CA ASN A 448 -3.77 10.92 -19.29
C ASN A 448 -4.23 9.69 -20.10
N CYS A 449 -5.23 9.83 -20.97
CA CYS A 449 -5.75 8.73 -21.78
C CYS A 449 -5.07 8.69 -23.16
N GLU A 450 -5.09 7.52 -23.80
CA GLU A 450 -4.72 7.34 -25.20
C GLU A 450 -5.94 6.93 -26.03
N ILE A 451 -6.30 7.74 -27.03
CA ILE A 451 -7.50 7.57 -27.84
C ILE A 451 -7.13 7.52 -29.32
N PHE A 452 -7.36 6.38 -29.97
CA PHE A 452 -6.87 6.12 -31.33
C PHE A 452 -7.72 5.08 -32.06
N ALA A 453 -7.53 4.94 -33.38
CA ALA A 453 -8.12 3.88 -34.22
C ALA A 453 -9.66 3.74 -34.19
N ASN A 454 -10.39 4.72 -33.65
CA ASN A 454 -11.86 4.73 -33.73
C ASN A 454 -12.33 5.12 -35.16
N THR A 455 -13.43 4.51 -35.62
CA THR A 455 -13.95 4.61 -37.00
C THR A 455 -14.39 6.03 -37.37
N TYR A 456 -14.99 6.75 -36.42
CA TYR A 456 -15.39 8.15 -36.61
C TYR A 456 -14.42 9.11 -35.90
N SER A 457 -14.90 9.86 -34.90
CA SER A 457 -14.09 10.82 -34.17
C SER A 457 -13.48 10.18 -32.94
N GLN A 458 -12.28 10.58 -32.53
CA GLN A 458 -11.72 10.10 -31.27
C GLN A 458 -12.53 10.62 -30.08
N ILE A 459 -12.92 11.90 -30.12
CA ILE A 459 -13.84 12.52 -29.16
C ILE A 459 -14.87 13.37 -29.93
N ASP A 460 -16.16 13.03 -29.85
CA ASP A 460 -17.27 13.79 -30.44
C ASP A 460 -18.14 14.42 -29.34
N ILE A 461 -18.30 15.74 -29.38
CA ILE A 461 -18.98 16.54 -28.35
C ILE A 461 -20.12 17.31 -29.01
N LYS A 462 -21.36 16.93 -28.71
CA LYS A 462 -22.55 17.61 -29.22
C LYS A 462 -22.82 18.93 -28.50
N LYS A 463 -23.72 19.72 -29.08
CA LYS A 463 -24.11 21.04 -28.60
C LYS A 463 -24.59 20.97 -27.14
N TYR A 464 -24.16 21.94 -26.33
CA TYR A 464 -24.47 22.07 -24.89
C TYR A 464 -23.81 21.04 -23.97
N CYS A 465 -22.88 20.23 -24.47
CA CYS A 465 -22.05 19.34 -23.65
C CYS A 465 -20.71 20.02 -23.30
N LYS A 466 -20.01 19.52 -22.28
CA LYS A 466 -18.71 20.07 -21.85
C LYS A 466 -17.73 18.97 -21.48
N ILE A 467 -16.58 18.90 -22.15
CA ILE A 467 -15.51 17.97 -21.77
C ILE A 467 -14.21 18.73 -21.59
N GLN A 468 -13.49 18.37 -20.52
CA GLN A 468 -12.11 18.77 -20.31
C GLN A 468 -11.18 17.61 -20.66
N VAL A 469 -10.22 17.85 -21.55
CA VAL A 469 -9.17 16.89 -21.92
C VAL A 469 -7.84 17.39 -21.36
N ILE A 470 -7.15 16.57 -20.58
CA ILE A 470 -5.92 16.90 -19.86
C ILE A 470 -4.88 15.84 -20.20
N GLN A 471 -3.69 16.28 -20.64
CA GLN A 471 -2.50 15.44 -20.86
C GLN A 471 -2.75 14.13 -21.64
N SER A 472 -3.78 14.10 -22.49
CA SER A 472 -4.21 12.89 -23.18
C SER A 472 -3.68 12.87 -24.61
N LYS A 473 -3.35 11.68 -25.13
CA LYS A 473 -2.92 11.48 -26.51
C LYS A 473 -4.12 11.13 -27.38
N VAL A 474 -4.38 11.93 -28.40
CA VAL A 474 -5.42 11.67 -29.42
C VAL A 474 -4.73 11.45 -30.75
N ASN A 475 -4.82 10.22 -31.30
CA ASN A 475 -4.05 9.78 -32.47
C ASN A 475 -2.54 10.12 -32.34
N GLY A 476 -1.97 9.79 -31.18
CA GLY A 476 -0.55 10.02 -30.86
C GLY A 476 -0.16 11.47 -30.52
N LYS A 477 -1.07 12.45 -30.61
CA LYS A 477 -0.78 13.86 -30.29
C LYS A 477 -1.31 14.24 -28.92
N ILE A 478 -0.48 14.88 -28.10
CA ILE A 478 -0.89 15.36 -26.77
C ILE A 478 -1.89 16.52 -26.93
N VAL A 479 -3.00 16.43 -26.20
CA VAL A 479 -4.09 17.40 -26.18
C VAL A 479 -4.35 17.86 -24.74
N ASN A 480 -4.36 19.18 -24.55
CA ASN A 480 -4.81 19.86 -23.34
C ASN A 480 -5.88 20.89 -23.74
N LYS A 481 -7.16 20.60 -23.50
CA LYS A 481 -8.25 21.47 -23.97
C LYS A 481 -9.49 21.35 -23.09
N SER A 482 -10.03 22.49 -22.66
CA SER A 482 -11.40 22.61 -22.17
C SER A 482 -12.30 23.05 -23.32
N SER A 483 -13.34 22.28 -23.66
CA SER A 483 -14.21 22.59 -24.80
C SER A 483 -15.68 22.68 -24.39
N SER A 484 -16.29 23.82 -24.70
CA SER A 484 -17.75 24.06 -24.65
C SER A 484 -18.40 24.19 -26.03
N ARG A 485 -17.60 24.17 -27.12
CA ARG A 485 -18.03 24.09 -28.53
C ARG A 485 -16.85 23.94 -29.50
N LYS A 486 -17.14 23.27 -30.62
CA LYS A 486 -16.26 22.79 -31.71
C LYS A 486 -15.62 21.44 -31.40
N ASN A 487 -16.24 20.39 -31.93
CA ASN A 487 -15.60 19.25 -32.58
C ASN A 487 -14.09 19.21 -32.36
N ILE A 488 -13.61 18.37 -31.44
CA ILE A 488 -12.20 17.92 -31.48
C ILE A 488 -12.14 16.86 -32.59
N ILE A 489 -12.41 17.33 -33.80
CA ILE A 489 -12.29 16.55 -35.01
C ILE A 489 -10.81 16.52 -35.35
N PHE A 490 -10.18 15.36 -35.15
CA PHE A 490 -9.12 14.91 -36.05
C PHE A 490 -9.80 13.93 -37.01
N VAL A 491 -10.38 14.42 -38.12
CA VAL A 491 -10.86 13.52 -39.18
C VAL A 491 -9.64 12.78 -39.68
N GLY A 492 -9.62 11.45 -39.54
CA GLY A 492 -8.87 10.61 -40.46
C GLY A 492 -9.57 10.73 -41.81
N ILE A 493 -9.15 11.69 -42.64
CA ILE A 493 -9.56 11.71 -44.05
C ILE A 493 -8.99 10.43 -44.66
N ILE A 494 -9.86 9.54 -45.17
CA ILE A 494 -9.78 8.93 -46.50
C ILE A 494 -10.99 7.99 -46.68
N SER A 495 -11.66 8.13 -47.84
CA SER A 495 -12.67 7.22 -48.43
C SER A 495 -14.01 7.16 -47.69
N ILE A 496 -15.04 7.91 -48.10
CA ILE A 496 -16.09 7.34 -48.98
C ILE A 496 -16.81 8.43 -49.81
N ILE A 497 -16.71 9.71 -49.43
CA ILE A 497 -17.46 10.80 -50.11
C ILE A 497 -16.89 11.15 -51.49
N LEU A 498 -15.61 10.85 -51.78
CA LEU A 498 -15.02 11.07 -53.11
C LEU A 498 -15.46 10.03 -54.16
N ILE A 499 -16.00 8.87 -53.76
CA ILE A 499 -16.42 7.82 -54.71
C ILE A 499 -17.83 8.09 -55.26
N LEU A 500 -18.72 8.71 -54.49
CA LEU A 500 -20.06 9.07 -54.96
C LEU A 500 -20.09 10.29 -55.90
N ILE A 501 -19.10 11.18 -55.80
CA ILE A 501 -18.97 12.32 -56.72
C ILE A 501 -18.26 11.91 -58.03
N LEU A 502 -17.42 10.87 -58.03
CA LEU A 502 -16.81 10.35 -59.27
C LEU A 502 -17.74 9.42 -60.09
N LEU A 503 -18.76 8.83 -59.48
CA LEU A 503 -19.73 7.95 -60.17
C LEU A 503 -20.92 8.68 -60.80
N THR A 504 -21.01 10.00 -60.64
CA THR A 504 -22.02 10.85 -61.31
C THR A 504 -21.45 11.70 -62.44
N LEU A 505 -20.16 11.53 -62.74
CA LEU A 505 -19.42 12.25 -63.81
C LEU A 505 -18.70 11.31 -64.79
N LEU A 506 -19.12 10.04 -64.89
CA LEU A 506 -18.68 9.09 -65.91
C LEU A 506 -19.87 8.55 -66.69
#